data_AF-M7WWG2-F1
#
_entry.id   AF-M7WWG2-F1
#
_cell.length_a   1.000
_cell.length_b   1.000
_cell.length_c   1.000
_cell.angle_alpha   90.00
_cell.angle_beta   90.00
_cell.angle_gamma   90.00
#
_symmetry.space_group_name_H-M   'P 1'
#
loop_
_entity.id
_entity.type
_entity.pdbx_description
1 polymer ?
#
loop_
_entity_poly.entity_id
_entity_poly.type
_entity_poly.pdbx_seq_one_letter_code
_entity_poly.pdbx_strand_id
1 'polypeptide(L)'
;MPAFLSLDLVLLIIHRVIDRDLSDEDWLAYRRRLDGLCLVCKDFRDAVQPVLWRTLRVKRLEQFHQAAGREGRNRHLLKHVQEMRAGDGSRAGRDAPEEPDEASFIVRYYLPNLRQYSSTWFGRKQVSLEGFGLFERLTTLRLYGHRLSEAPLDLRLPALQILSLDSCDGPYASFQRLLLPETTPRLQKLHTSRLRMHMPALSPFTTDLSRLRYALVTGANDGLDALDFLGLDETPVVVKTWHIETGLDDFDLFFQLTPAFHLQLYASPWRRFFGSDYTQQNEELDRIVDDMMLLVSHGRVKSLLLPSDFDDTTWFTCRWTRAAFFALLESCHDFDVPVVVYDESERRTDDFSPAFERFLASSGDADFREGLLDKNAERVRIWSEYTAEKGLQIPPDRP
;
A
#
# COMPACT_ATOMS: atom_id res chain seq x y z
N MET A 1 35.24 -3.04 -45.80
CA MET A 1 35.75 -3.01 -44.41
C MET A 1 34.55 -3.12 -43.49
N PRO A 2 34.51 -4.06 -42.53
CA PRO A 2 33.44 -4.06 -41.55
C PRO A 2 33.52 -2.77 -40.73
N ALA A 3 32.41 -2.04 -40.63
CA ALA A 3 32.30 -0.86 -39.78
C ALA A 3 32.22 -1.33 -38.33
N PHE A 4 33.23 -1.01 -37.53
CA PHE A 4 33.22 -1.30 -36.09
C PHE A 4 32.60 -0.12 -35.34
N LEU A 5 31.57 -0.40 -34.54
CA LEU A 5 31.00 0.56 -33.60
C LEU A 5 31.98 0.76 -32.43
N SER A 6 32.27 2.01 -32.08
CA SER A 6 33.10 2.34 -30.91
C SER A 6 32.41 1.86 -29.62
N LEU A 7 33.17 1.34 -28.67
CA LEU A 7 32.67 0.90 -27.38
C LEU A 7 31.85 1.98 -26.66
N ASP A 8 32.23 3.26 -26.75
CA ASP A 8 31.51 4.38 -26.14
C ASP A 8 30.08 4.54 -26.66
N LEU A 9 29.89 4.43 -27.99
CA LEU A 9 28.56 4.44 -28.61
C LEU A 9 27.74 3.23 -28.18
N VAL A 10 28.38 2.06 -28.03
CA VAL A 10 27.70 0.83 -27.60
C VAL A 10 27.28 0.93 -26.12
N LEU A 11 28.13 1.47 -25.25
CA LEU A 11 27.80 1.73 -23.85
C LEU A 11 26.69 2.78 -23.72
N LEU A 12 26.66 3.80 -24.58
CA LEU A 12 25.58 4.80 -24.60
C LEU A 12 24.25 4.19 -25.03
N ILE A 13 24.27 3.25 -25.99
CA ILE A 13 23.08 2.46 -26.35
C ILE A 13 22.64 1.59 -25.19
N ILE A 14 23.56 0.93 -24.47
CA ILE A 14 23.25 0.10 -23.31
C ILE A 14 22.66 0.93 -22.17
N HIS A 15 23.22 2.11 -21.89
CA HIS A 15 22.65 3.05 -20.93
C HIS A 15 21.24 3.46 -21.33
N ARG A 16 20.98 3.73 -22.62
CA ARG A 16 19.61 3.94 -23.08
C ARG A 16 18.70 2.72 -22.97
N VAL A 17 19.22 1.50 -23.13
CA VAL A 17 18.44 0.25 -22.95
C VAL A 17 18.13 -0.02 -21.48
N ILE A 18 19.03 0.38 -20.59
CA ILE A 18 18.84 0.40 -19.13
C ILE A 18 17.80 1.46 -18.75
N ASP A 19 17.89 2.64 -19.35
CA ASP A 19 17.03 3.78 -19.02
C ASP A 19 15.67 3.73 -19.72
N ARG A 20 15.49 2.86 -20.72
CA ARG A 20 14.21 2.68 -21.42
C ARG A 20 13.19 2.12 -20.43
N ASP A 21 12.35 3.05 -20.01
CA ASP A 21 11.36 3.04 -18.94
C ASP A 21 10.92 1.67 -18.41
N LEU A 22 11.14 1.51 -17.10
CA LEU A 22 10.61 0.47 -16.21
C LEU A 22 9.06 0.41 -16.17
N SER A 23 8.36 1.23 -16.95
CA SER A 23 6.89 1.37 -16.95
C SER A 23 6.17 0.37 -17.86
N ASP A 24 6.82 -0.09 -18.94
CA ASP A 24 6.10 -0.79 -20.03
C ASP A 24 6.41 -2.30 -20.11
N GLU A 25 7.44 -2.78 -19.40
CA GLU A 25 7.90 -4.17 -19.49
C GLU A 25 7.83 -4.88 -18.12
N ASP A 26 7.33 -6.11 -18.12
CA ASP A 26 7.37 -7.00 -16.96
C ASP A 26 8.80 -7.05 -16.39
N TRP A 27 8.95 -6.76 -15.09
CA TRP A 27 10.27 -6.72 -14.41
C TRP A 27 11.11 -7.98 -14.64
N LEU A 28 10.47 -9.14 -14.79
CA LEU A 28 11.14 -10.41 -15.06
C LEU A 28 11.72 -10.47 -16.49
N ALA A 29 10.99 -9.95 -17.48
CA ALA A 29 11.44 -9.88 -18.87
C ALA A 29 12.57 -8.86 -19.02
N TYR A 30 12.39 -7.67 -18.42
CA TYR A 30 13.41 -6.63 -18.34
C TYR A 30 14.71 -7.15 -17.70
N ARG A 31 14.62 -7.85 -16.57
CA ARG A 31 15.77 -8.44 -15.89
C ARG A 31 16.47 -9.49 -16.75
N ARG A 32 15.74 -10.43 -17.36
CA ARG A 32 16.34 -11.47 -18.24
C ARG A 32 17.10 -10.86 -19.42
N ARG A 33 16.56 -9.78 -20.01
CA ARG A 33 17.22 -9.04 -21.09
C ARG A 33 18.55 -8.45 -20.63
N LEU A 34 18.57 -7.79 -19.48
CA LEU A 34 19.77 -7.21 -18.90
C LEU A 34 20.80 -8.26 -18.45
N ASP A 35 20.35 -9.39 -17.88
CA ASP A 35 21.22 -10.51 -17.51
C ASP A 35 21.97 -11.05 -18.74
N GLY A 36 21.30 -11.11 -19.91
CA GLY A 36 21.92 -11.49 -21.18
C GLY A 36 23.06 -10.55 -21.61
N LEU A 37 22.94 -9.24 -21.35
CA LEU A 37 23.98 -8.27 -21.67
C LEU A 37 25.26 -8.47 -20.83
N CYS A 38 25.13 -8.97 -19.61
CA CYS A 38 26.27 -9.26 -18.72
C CYS A 38 27.17 -10.41 -19.21
N LEU A 39 26.68 -11.20 -20.16
CA LEU A 39 27.40 -12.33 -20.77
C LEU A 39 28.24 -11.93 -21.99
N VAL A 40 27.99 -10.74 -22.58
CA VAL A 40 28.60 -10.32 -23.85
C VAL A 40 30.09 -9.96 -23.66
N CYS A 41 30.38 -9.01 -22.77
CA CYS A 41 31.75 -8.64 -22.43
C CYS A 41 31.83 -8.03 -21.02
N LYS A 42 33.06 -7.78 -20.56
CA LYS A 42 33.30 -7.17 -19.25
C LYS A 42 32.70 -5.76 -19.15
N ASP A 43 32.87 -4.92 -20.16
CA ASP A 43 32.39 -3.53 -20.10
C ASP A 43 30.86 -3.44 -20.00
N PHE A 44 30.15 -4.34 -20.67
CA PHE A 44 28.69 -4.43 -20.57
C PHE A 44 28.27 -4.90 -19.17
N ARG A 45 28.97 -5.91 -18.63
CA ARG A 45 28.74 -6.38 -17.27
C ARG A 45 28.95 -5.25 -16.27
N ASP A 46 30.05 -4.51 -16.37
CA ASP A 46 30.37 -3.42 -15.44
C ASP A 46 29.32 -2.29 -15.51
N ALA A 47 28.72 -2.04 -16.68
CA ALA A 47 27.63 -1.07 -16.85
C ALA A 47 26.25 -1.58 -16.34
N VAL A 48 25.92 -2.84 -16.59
CA VAL A 48 24.58 -3.40 -16.34
C VAL A 48 24.45 -3.96 -14.92
N GLN A 49 25.51 -4.53 -14.35
CA GLN A 49 25.49 -5.17 -13.04
C GLN A 49 25.08 -4.22 -11.89
N PRO A 50 25.51 -2.94 -11.85
CA PRO A 50 24.98 -1.97 -10.87
C PRO A 50 23.46 -1.79 -10.93
N VAL A 51 22.89 -1.82 -12.14
CA VAL A 51 21.44 -1.63 -12.38
C VAL A 51 20.67 -2.86 -11.92
N LEU A 52 21.15 -4.05 -12.27
CA LEU A 52 20.57 -5.32 -11.83
C LEU A 52 20.57 -5.47 -10.30
N TRP A 53 21.55 -4.85 -9.64
CA TRP A 53 21.70 -4.85 -8.19
C TRP A 53 21.04 -3.65 -7.50
N ARG A 54 20.34 -2.78 -8.22
CA ARG A 54 19.59 -1.66 -7.62
C ARG A 54 18.51 -2.13 -6.65
N THR A 55 17.85 -3.24 -6.99
CA THR A 55 16.81 -3.87 -6.17
C THR A 55 17.26 -5.26 -5.73
N LEU A 56 17.48 -5.43 -4.43
CA LEU A 56 17.81 -6.71 -3.83
C LEU A 56 16.54 -7.39 -3.32
N ARG A 57 16.25 -8.60 -3.81
CA ARG A 57 15.13 -9.43 -3.33
C ARG A 57 15.66 -10.67 -2.65
N VAL A 58 15.27 -10.87 -1.39
CA VAL A 58 15.74 -12.00 -0.59
C VAL A 58 14.56 -12.63 0.13
N LYS A 59 14.42 -13.95 0.03
CA LYS A 59 13.34 -14.67 0.72
C LYS A 59 13.67 -14.97 2.19
N ARG A 60 14.92 -15.34 2.47
CA ARG A 60 15.40 -15.75 3.80
C ARG A 60 16.78 -15.20 4.09
N LEU A 61 17.14 -15.10 5.37
CA LEU A 61 18.39 -14.48 5.79
C LEU A 61 19.62 -15.21 5.22
N GLU A 62 19.57 -16.54 5.07
CA GLU A 62 20.68 -17.32 4.52
C GLU A 62 20.93 -16.98 3.06
N GLN A 63 19.89 -16.66 2.28
CA GLN A 63 20.06 -16.18 0.91
C GLN A 63 20.76 -14.83 0.87
N PHE A 64 20.48 -13.96 1.85
CA PHE A 64 21.24 -12.73 2.02
C PHE A 64 22.71 -13.07 2.29
N HIS A 65 23.02 -13.95 3.24
CA HIS A 65 24.41 -14.31 3.54
C HIS A 65 25.15 -14.96 2.36
N GLN A 66 24.50 -15.84 1.60
CA GLN A 66 25.09 -16.46 0.42
C GLN A 66 25.40 -15.44 -0.69
N ALA A 67 24.51 -14.46 -0.91
CA ALA A 67 24.71 -13.44 -1.92
C ALA A 67 25.65 -12.31 -1.46
N ALA A 68 25.54 -11.92 -0.20
CA ALA A 68 25.95 -10.60 0.31
C ALA A 68 26.77 -10.65 1.61
N GLY A 69 26.93 -11.82 2.24
CA GLY A 69 27.68 -11.99 3.49
C GLY A 69 29.19 -11.79 3.34
N ARG A 70 29.94 -11.95 4.44
CA ARG A 70 31.41 -11.75 4.48
C ARG A 70 32.18 -12.58 3.45
N GLU A 71 31.67 -13.77 3.13
CA GLU A 71 32.23 -14.69 2.12
C GLU A 71 31.50 -14.63 0.76
N GLY A 72 30.50 -13.75 0.63
CA GLY A 72 29.67 -13.62 -0.57
C GLY A 72 30.43 -13.05 -1.75
N ARG A 73 30.33 -13.72 -2.91
CA ARG A 73 31.02 -13.33 -4.17
C ARG A 73 30.61 -11.96 -4.70
N ASN A 74 29.47 -11.41 -4.25
CA ASN A 74 28.85 -10.20 -4.79
C ASN A 74 28.88 -9.00 -3.83
N ARG A 75 29.69 -9.03 -2.76
CA ARG A 75 29.72 -7.95 -1.76
C ARG A 75 29.96 -6.55 -2.34
N HIS A 76 30.82 -6.45 -3.36
CA HIS A 76 31.14 -5.18 -4.03
C HIS A 76 29.93 -4.53 -4.73
N LEU A 77 28.87 -5.31 -5.00
CA LEU A 77 27.67 -4.85 -5.69
C LEU A 77 26.61 -4.27 -4.74
N LEU A 78 26.72 -4.57 -3.46
CA LEU A 78 25.75 -4.16 -2.44
C LEU A 78 25.68 -2.63 -2.28
N LYS A 79 26.78 -1.94 -2.61
CA LYS A 79 26.81 -0.47 -2.68
C LYS A 79 25.83 0.12 -3.71
N HIS A 80 25.38 -0.67 -4.68
CA HIS A 80 24.43 -0.22 -5.70
C HIS A 80 22.97 -0.44 -5.30
N VAL A 81 22.72 -1.21 -4.24
CA VAL A 81 21.37 -1.49 -3.75
C VAL A 81 20.75 -0.22 -3.18
N GLN A 82 19.61 0.17 -3.75
CA GLN A 82 18.77 1.28 -3.30
C GLN A 82 17.44 0.80 -2.73
N GLU A 83 16.99 -0.39 -3.14
CA GLU A 83 15.74 -1.00 -2.70
C GLU A 83 16.00 -2.42 -2.21
N MET A 84 15.50 -2.77 -1.03
CA MET A 84 15.50 -4.13 -0.51
C MET A 84 14.07 -4.61 -0.27
N ARG A 85 13.75 -5.80 -0.79
CA ARG A 85 12.53 -6.54 -0.49
C ARG A 85 12.88 -7.86 0.16
N ALA A 86 12.43 -8.04 1.39
CA ALA A 86 12.83 -9.15 2.23
C ALA A 86 11.61 -10.00 2.66
N GLY A 87 11.78 -11.31 2.68
CA GLY A 87 10.71 -12.25 3.01
C GLY A 87 10.11 -12.93 1.79
N ASP A 88 9.45 -14.06 2.02
CA ASP A 88 8.88 -14.89 0.95
C ASP A 88 7.38 -14.67 0.71
N GLY A 89 6.76 -13.78 1.50
CA GLY A 89 5.33 -13.47 1.41
C GLY A 89 4.41 -14.62 1.86
N SER A 90 4.96 -15.73 2.32
CA SER A 90 4.20 -16.92 2.69
C SER A 90 3.92 -16.95 4.20
N ARG A 91 2.75 -17.49 4.59
CA ARG A 91 2.48 -17.83 5.99
C ARG A 91 3.46 -18.88 6.54
N ALA A 92 4.25 -19.57 5.72
CA ALA A 92 5.27 -20.51 6.22
C ALA A 92 6.41 -19.77 6.95
N GLY A 93 6.63 -18.48 6.67
CA GLY A 93 7.47 -17.62 7.51
C GLY A 93 6.91 -17.46 8.93
N ARG A 94 5.60 -17.67 9.14
CA ARG A 94 4.94 -17.65 10.46
C ARG A 94 5.32 -18.84 11.35
N ASP A 95 5.83 -19.92 10.77
CA ASP A 95 6.19 -21.13 11.51
C ASP A 95 7.71 -21.37 11.50
N ALA A 96 8.48 -20.48 10.85
CA ALA A 96 9.93 -20.52 10.82
C ALA A 96 10.52 -20.18 12.20
N PRO A 97 11.61 -20.86 12.62
CA PRO A 97 12.27 -20.62 13.89
C PRO A 97 12.76 -19.16 14.01
N GLU A 98 12.70 -18.60 15.22
CA GLU A 98 13.19 -17.25 15.51
C GLU A 98 14.69 -17.13 15.21
N GLU A 99 15.05 -16.36 14.20
CA GLU A 99 16.43 -16.00 13.90
C GLU A 99 16.85 -14.77 14.73
N PRO A 100 18.12 -14.66 15.17
CA PRO A 100 18.60 -13.49 15.91
C PRO A 100 18.35 -12.17 15.15
N ASP A 101 18.25 -11.05 15.88
CA ASP A 101 17.96 -9.68 15.44
C ASP A 101 19.09 -9.09 14.57
N GLU A 102 19.42 -9.80 13.49
CA GLU A 102 20.51 -9.46 12.60
C GLU A 102 19.99 -8.78 11.35
N ALA A 103 18.70 -8.79 11.03
CA ALA A 103 18.21 -8.20 9.78
C ALA A 103 18.50 -6.69 9.69
N SER A 104 18.21 -5.92 10.75
CA SER A 104 18.47 -4.48 10.79
C SER A 104 19.98 -4.17 10.82
N PHE A 105 20.74 -4.93 11.62
CA PHE A 105 22.20 -4.82 11.73
C PHE A 105 22.92 -5.20 10.43
N ILE A 106 22.54 -6.29 9.78
CA ILE A 106 23.13 -6.78 8.54
C ILE A 106 22.88 -5.77 7.41
N VAL A 107 21.64 -5.31 7.24
CA VAL A 107 21.29 -4.34 6.19
C VAL A 107 22.17 -3.09 6.30
N ARG A 108 22.47 -2.63 7.53
CA ARG A 108 23.33 -1.46 7.79
C ARG A 108 24.74 -1.63 7.23
N TYR A 109 25.42 -2.75 7.49
CA TYR A 109 26.82 -2.93 7.09
C TYR A 109 27.00 -3.18 5.59
N TYR A 110 25.94 -3.63 4.93
CA TYR A 110 26.03 -4.10 3.56
C TYR A 110 25.37 -3.14 2.56
N LEU A 111 24.34 -2.36 2.95
CA LEU A 111 23.53 -1.55 2.04
C LEU A 111 23.61 -0.04 2.33
N PRO A 112 24.77 0.60 2.09
CA PRO A 112 25.00 2.01 2.46
C PRO A 112 24.14 3.02 1.69
N ASN A 113 23.56 2.63 0.55
CA ASN A 113 22.75 3.51 -0.30
C ASN A 113 21.26 3.15 -0.27
N LEU A 114 20.82 2.38 0.71
CA LEU A 114 19.43 1.97 0.85
C LEU A 114 18.52 3.19 1.01
N ARG A 115 17.46 3.23 0.19
CA ARG A 115 16.41 4.25 0.21
C ARG A 115 15.04 3.66 0.50
N GLN A 116 14.81 2.41 0.09
CA GLN A 116 13.53 1.74 0.24
C GLN A 116 13.74 0.38 0.88
N TYR A 117 13.04 0.12 1.97
CA TYR A 117 13.03 -1.17 2.64
C TYR A 117 11.60 -1.66 2.77
N SER A 118 11.37 -2.91 2.36
CA SER A 118 10.12 -3.63 2.53
C SER A 118 10.42 -5.02 3.05
N SER A 119 9.71 -5.43 4.09
CA SER A 119 9.86 -6.78 4.63
C SER A 119 8.55 -7.42 5.06
N THR A 120 8.43 -8.72 4.82
CA THR A 120 7.24 -9.52 5.10
C THR A 120 7.64 -10.75 5.91
N TRP A 121 7.35 -10.76 7.22
CA TRP A 121 7.76 -11.83 8.16
C TRP A 121 9.25 -12.20 8.12
N PHE A 122 10.11 -11.28 7.70
CA PHE A 122 11.54 -11.54 7.46
C PHE A 122 12.37 -11.38 8.74
N GLY A 123 13.20 -12.38 9.10
CA GLY A 123 14.16 -12.27 10.22
C GLY A 123 13.47 -12.18 11.58
N ARG A 124 12.68 -13.22 11.89
CA ARG A 124 11.54 -13.20 12.81
C ARG A 124 11.86 -13.11 14.31
N LYS A 125 12.51 -12.02 14.71
CA LYS A 125 12.49 -11.45 16.06
C LYS A 125 11.89 -10.06 16.03
N GLN A 126 11.74 -9.50 17.23
CA GLN A 126 11.41 -8.11 17.43
C GLN A 126 12.33 -7.21 16.59
N VAL A 127 11.76 -6.45 15.65
CA VAL A 127 12.46 -5.54 14.77
C VAL A 127 12.85 -4.29 15.55
N SER A 128 14.16 -4.07 15.68
CA SER A 128 14.67 -2.82 16.23
C SER A 128 14.54 -1.66 15.25
N LEU A 129 13.78 -0.63 15.64
CA LEU A 129 13.64 0.61 14.86
C LEU A 129 14.94 1.42 14.83
N GLU A 130 15.80 1.28 15.83
CA GLU A 130 17.11 1.95 15.90
C GLU A 130 17.98 1.61 14.69
N GLY A 131 17.92 0.35 14.24
CA GLY A 131 18.67 -0.10 13.08
C GLY A 131 18.32 0.68 11.80
N PHE A 132 17.08 1.16 11.69
CA PHE A 132 16.65 2.00 10.56
C PHE A 132 17.10 3.46 10.69
N GLY A 133 17.27 3.96 11.92
CA GLY A 133 17.74 5.32 12.19
C GLY A 133 19.12 5.63 11.61
N LEU A 134 19.87 4.59 11.25
CA LEU A 134 21.21 4.68 10.68
C LEU A 134 21.22 4.93 9.17
N PHE A 135 20.07 4.79 8.48
CA PHE A 135 19.96 5.06 7.06
C PHE A 135 19.47 6.48 6.81
N GLU A 136 20.41 7.44 6.71
CA GLU A 136 20.10 8.86 6.47
C GLU A 136 19.27 9.12 5.20
N ARG A 137 19.27 8.19 4.25
CA ARG A 137 18.60 8.30 2.94
C ARG A 137 17.37 7.42 2.81
N LEU A 138 16.92 6.77 3.89
CA LEU A 138 15.73 5.91 3.87
C LEU A 138 14.49 6.79 3.70
N THR A 139 13.85 6.69 2.53
CA THR A 139 12.63 7.41 2.19
C THR A 139 11.38 6.57 2.42
N THR A 140 11.50 5.24 2.38
CA THR A 140 10.37 4.31 2.46
C THR A 140 10.70 3.14 3.37
N LEU A 141 9.85 2.93 4.38
CA LEU A 141 9.91 1.81 5.30
C LEU A 141 8.55 1.09 5.29
N ARG A 142 8.55 -0.19 4.90
CA ARG A 142 7.36 -1.05 4.91
C ARG A 142 7.62 -2.32 5.70
N LEU A 143 6.79 -2.55 6.70
CA LEU A 143 6.88 -3.70 7.59
C LEU A 143 5.53 -4.42 7.58
N TYR A 144 5.54 -5.70 7.21
CA TYR A 144 4.37 -6.58 7.29
C TYR A 144 4.63 -7.75 8.25
N GLY A 145 3.80 -7.88 9.28
CA GLY A 145 3.87 -9.01 10.21
C GLY A 145 5.06 -8.95 11.17
N HIS A 146 5.46 -7.76 11.61
CA HIS A 146 6.64 -7.60 12.48
C HIS A 146 6.26 -7.17 13.89
N ARG A 147 6.97 -7.74 14.87
CA ARG A 147 6.95 -7.24 16.23
C ARG A 147 7.94 -6.10 16.38
N LEU A 148 7.51 -4.91 16.74
CA LEU A 148 8.38 -3.76 16.94
C LEU A 148 9.04 -3.76 18.32
N SER A 149 10.31 -3.38 18.37
CA SER A 149 11.00 -3.05 19.62
C SER A 149 10.44 -1.79 20.26
N GLU A 150 10.80 -1.57 21.53
CA GLU A 150 10.70 -0.22 22.08
C GLU A 150 11.56 0.72 21.24
N ALA A 151 10.97 1.82 20.78
CA ALA A 151 11.68 2.82 20.00
C ALA A 151 12.53 3.68 20.95
N PRO A 152 13.84 3.83 20.70
CA PRO A 152 14.68 4.65 21.56
C PRO A 152 14.29 6.13 21.45
N LEU A 153 14.55 6.91 22.50
CA LEU A 153 14.11 8.30 22.60
C LEU A 153 14.74 9.20 21.52
N ASP A 154 15.95 8.86 21.11
CA ASP A 154 16.78 9.55 20.13
C ASP A 154 16.65 8.98 18.71
N LEU A 155 15.66 8.11 18.46
CA LEU A 155 15.38 7.62 17.11
C LEU A 155 15.15 8.81 16.15
N ARG A 156 15.84 8.79 15.01
CA ARG A 156 15.70 9.77 13.94
C ARG A 156 15.67 9.08 12.58
N LEU A 157 14.66 9.41 11.79
CA LEU A 157 14.43 8.92 10.43
C LEU A 157 14.18 10.15 9.52
N PRO A 158 15.21 10.99 9.30
CA PRO A 158 15.04 12.35 8.79
C PRO A 158 14.57 12.43 7.33
N ALA A 159 14.86 11.41 6.53
CA ALA A 159 14.48 11.34 5.13
C ALA A 159 13.18 10.55 4.89
N LEU A 160 12.60 9.94 5.92
CA LEU A 160 11.45 9.04 5.76
C LEU A 160 10.22 9.83 5.31
N GLN A 161 9.68 9.43 4.16
CA GLN A 161 8.49 10.03 3.55
C GLN A 161 7.29 9.08 3.59
N ILE A 162 7.55 7.77 3.53
CA ILE A 162 6.52 6.73 3.47
C ILE A 162 6.78 5.71 4.56
N LEU A 163 5.79 5.53 5.44
CA LEU A 163 5.78 4.53 6.48
C LEU A 163 4.57 3.62 6.28
N SER A 164 4.80 2.31 6.13
CA SER A 164 3.73 1.31 6.10
C SER A 164 3.96 0.28 7.20
N LEU A 165 2.97 0.11 8.06
CA LEU A 165 2.94 -0.81 9.17
C LEU A 165 1.68 -1.67 9.06
N ASP A 166 1.84 -2.90 8.58
CA ASP A 166 0.73 -3.83 8.41
C ASP A 166 0.93 -5.06 9.30
N SER A 167 -0.11 -5.41 10.04
CA SER A 167 -0.14 -6.57 10.93
C SER A 167 1.04 -6.56 11.91
N CYS A 168 1.45 -5.36 12.35
CA CYS A 168 2.58 -5.16 13.24
C CYS A 168 2.12 -5.12 14.70
N ASP A 169 2.91 -5.70 15.60
CA ASP A 169 2.64 -5.72 17.04
C ASP A 169 3.75 -5.03 17.83
N GLY A 170 3.44 -4.31 18.91
CA GLY A 170 4.49 -3.64 19.68
C GLY A 170 3.99 -2.68 20.77
N PRO A 171 4.90 -2.04 21.51
CA PRO A 171 4.54 -1.03 22.50
C PRO A 171 3.89 0.18 21.82
N TYR A 172 2.79 0.68 22.39
CA TYR A 172 2.10 1.89 21.90
C TYR A 172 3.05 3.08 21.72
N ALA A 173 3.96 3.30 22.67
CA ALA A 173 4.94 4.37 22.63
C ALA A 173 5.87 4.31 21.40
N SER A 174 6.12 3.11 20.84
CA SER A 174 6.93 2.97 19.62
C SER A 174 6.20 3.49 18.39
N PHE A 175 4.91 3.18 18.27
CA PHE A 175 4.07 3.69 17.18
C PHE A 175 3.94 5.20 17.28
N GLN A 176 3.64 5.74 18.46
CA GLN A 176 3.60 7.19 18.68
C GLN A 176 4.93 7.87 18.35
N ARG A 177 6.07 7.29 18.78
CA ARG A 177 7.41 7.84 18.50
C ARG A 177 7.65 8.01 17.00
N LEU A 178 7.25 7.05 16.18
CA LEU A 178 7.38 7.12 14.72
C LEU A 178 6.57 8.26 14.11
N LEU A 179 5.49 8.69 14.77
CA LEU A 179 4.64 9.77 14.32
C LEU A 179 5.07 11.15 14.84
N LEU A 180 6.02 11.24 15.76
CA LEU A 180 6.55 12.52 16.21
C LEU A 180 7.32 13.26 15.08
N PRO A 181 7.13 14.58 14.91
CA PRO A 181 7.88 15.38 13.94
C PRO A 181 9.40 15.30 14.12
N GLU A 182 9.89 15.17 15.35
CA GLU A 182 11.33 15.04 15.62
C GLU A 182 11.90 13.72 15.10
N THR A 183 11.09 12.65 15.13
CA THR A 183 11.49 11.32 14.64
C THR A 183 11.40 11.24 13.12
N THR A 184 10.27 11.67 12.53
CA THR A 184 10.00 11.56 11.10
C THR A 184 9.53 12.91 10.50
N PRO A 185 10.43 13.92 10.42
CA PRO A 185 10.05 15.29 10.03
C PRO A 185 9.52 15.41 8.60
N ARG A 186 9.86 14.45 7.72
CA ARG A 186 9.46 14.45 6.30
C ARG A 186 8.37 13.45 5.98
N LEU A 187 7.75 12.83 7.00
CA LEU A 187 6.71 11.84 6.79
C LEU A 187 5.51 12.48 6.09
N GLN A 188 5.13 11.93 4.95
CA GLN A 188 4.02 12.42 4.14
C GLN A 188 2.92 11.38 3.97
N LYS A 189 3.27 10.09 3.99
CA LYS A 189 2.37 8.98 3.70
C LYS A 189 2.48 7.97 4.82
N LEU A 190 1.38 7.71 5.51
CA LEU A 190 1.28 6.73 6.57
C LEU A 190 0.25 5.67 6.19
N HIS A 191 0.65 4.41 6.21
CA HIS A 191 -0.24 3.28 5.99
C HIS A 191 -0.23 2.40 7.24
N THR A 192 -1.40 2.14 7.80
CA THR A 192 -1.55 1.32 9.00
C THR A 192 -2.63 0.27 8.79
N SER A 193 -2.32 -0.97 9.15
CA SER A 193 -3.25 -2.09 9.06
C SER A 193 -3.07 -3.03 10.22
N ARG A 194 -4.18 -3.47 10.84
CA ARG A 194 -4.20 -4.53 11.87
C ARG A 194 -3.10 -4.40 12.93
N LEU A 195 -2.90 -3.20 13.45
CA LEU A 195 -1.90 -2.92 14.47
C LEU A 195 -2.32 -3.52 15.81
N ARG A 196 -1.38 -4.16 16.50
CA ARG A 196 -1.58 -4.68 17.86
C ARG A 196 -0.70 -3.90 18.83
N MET A 197 -1.30 -2.92 19.49
CA MET A 197 -0.60 -2.04 20.42
C MET A 197 -0.73 -2.55 21.85
N HIS A 198 0.41 -2.76 22.52
CA HIS A 198 0.45 -3.17 23.91
C HIS A 198 0.56 -1.95 24.83
N MET A 199 -0.26 -1.92 25.90
CA MET A 199 -0.28 -0.93 26.99
C MET A 199 -0.43 0.54 26.55
N PRO A 200 -1.55 1.22 26.83
CA PRO A 200 -1.57 2.68 26.78
C PRO A 200 -0.78 3.19 27.99
N ALA A 201 0.45 3.64 27.79
CA ALA A 201 1.03 4.56 28.76
C ALA A 201 0.15 5.81 28.77
N LEU A 202 -0.20 6.28 29.97
CA LEU A 202 -1.09 7.40 30.31
C LEU A 202 -0.62 8.78 29.80
N SER A 203 0.03 8.84 28.64
CA SER A 203 0.57 10.07 28.08
C SER A 203 -0.21 10.46 26.82
N PRO A 204 -1.05 11.50 26.88
CA PRO A 204 -1.60 12.12 25.68
C PRO A 204 -0.45 12.86 24.98
N PHE A 205 0.29 12.17 24.13
CA PHE A 205 1.12 12.83 23.14
C PHE A 205 0.20 13.28 22.00
N THR A 206 -0.21 14.54 22.03
CA THR A 206 -0.79 15.19 20.84
C THR A 206 0.29 15.20 19.77
N THR A 207 0.11 14.41 18.74
CA THR A 207 1.10 14.28 17.67
C THR A 207 0.67 15.18 16.53
N ASP A 208 1.46 16.21 16.20
CA ASP A 208 1.15 17.05 15.04
C ASP A 208 1.31 16.25 13.75
N LEU A 209 0.17 15.87 13.15
CA LEU A 209 0.09 15.12 11.90
C LEU A 209 -0.15 16.01 10.67
N SER A 210 -0.09 17.35 10.80
CA SER A 210 -0.32 18.29 9.69
C SER A 210 0.62 18.10 8.49
N ARG A 211 1.80 17.51 8.72
CA ARG A 211 2.79 17.17 7.69
C ARG A 211 2.38 15.98 6.81
N LEU A 212 1.48 15.12 7.30
CA LEU A 212 0.97 14.00 6.51
C LEU A 212 0.10 14.55 5.38
N ARG A 213 0.39 14.11 4.15
CA ARG A 213 -0.51 14.33 3.01
C ARG A 213 -1.75 13.45 3.13
N TYR A 214 -1.57 12.23 3.63
CA TYR A 214 -2.68 11.34 3.97
C TYR A 214 -2.25 10.23 4.92
N ALA A 215 -3.23 9.70 5.65
CA ALA A 215 -3.14 8.46 6.40
C ALA A 215 -4.10 7.44 5.79
N LEU A 216 -3.59 6.29 5.37
CA LEU A 216 -4.35 5.13 4.93
C LEU A 216 -4.50 4.16 6.09
N VAL A 217 -5.74 3.88 6.47
CA VAL A 217 -6.06 2.95 7.53
C VAL A 217 -6.86 1.80 6.95
N THR A 218 -6.32 0.58 7.02
CA THR A 218 -6.95 -0.62 6.44
C THR A 218 -7.20 -1.68 7.51
N GLY A 219 -8.37 -2.32 7.47
CA GLY A 219 -8.73 -3.41 8.38
C GLY A 219 -8.98 -2.99 9.84
N ALA A 220 -9.53 -3.93 10.61
CA ALA A 220 -9.75 -3.78 12.05
C ALA A 220 -8.43 -3.92 12.81
N ASN A 221 -8.10 -2.94 13.65
CA ASN A 221 -7.02 -3.08 14.63
C ASN A 221 -7.56 -3.87 15.82
N ASP A 222 -7.04 -5.08 16.07
CA ASP A 222 -7.49 -5.94 17.17
C ASP A 222 -7.41 -5.18 18.51
N GLY A 223 -8.55 -4.75 19.04
CA GLY A 223 -8.72 -4.26 20.41
C GLY A 223 -8.52 -2.77 20.66
N LEU A 224 -7.93 -1.99 19.75
CA LEU A 224 -7.72 -0.53 19.87
C LEU A 224 -7.60 0.10 18.48
N ASP A 225 -8.53 0.98 18.08
CA ASP A 225 -8.44 1.63 16.76
C ASP A 225 -7.25 2.59 16.70
N ALA A 226 -6.33 2.38 15.75
CA ALA A 226 -5.19 3.25 15.51
C ALA A 226 -5.60 4.72 15.29
N LEU A 227 -6.82 4.98 14.80
CA LEU A 227 -7.33 6.34 14.62
C LEU A 227 -7.38 7.12 15.94
N ASP A 228 -8.08 6.60 16.95
CA ASP A 228 -8.27 7.28 18.24
C ASP A 228 -6.97 7.32 19.06
N PHE A 229 -6.22 6.22 19.04
CA PHE A 229 -5.04 6.09 19.88
C PHE A 229 -3.83 6.79 19.28
N LEU A 230 -3.65 6.80 17.97
CA LEU A 230 -2.52 7.51 17.35
C LEU A 230 -2.89 8.94 16.91
N GLY A 231 -4.14 9.38 17.16
CA GLY A 231 -4.64 10.70 16.76
C GLY A 231 -4.66 10.90 15.25
N LEU A 232 -4.84 9.82 14.47
CA LEU A 232 -4.80 9.90 13.01
C LEU A 232 -5.99 10.65 12.43
N ASP A 233 -7.06 10.83 13.21
CA ASP A 233 -8.19 11.69 12.90
C ASP A 233 -7.80 13.16 12.72
N GLU A 234 -6.72 13.61 13.37
CA GLU A 234 -6.14 14.95 13.18
C GLU A 234 -5.39 15.11 11.84
N THR A 235 -5.27 14.03 11.06
CA THR A 235 -4.62 14.08 9.74
C THR A 235 -5.49 14.85 8.73
N PRO A 236 -4.92 15.72 7.86
CA PRO A 236 -5.69 16.49 6.88
C PRO A 236 -6.56 15.62 5.94
N VAL A 237 -6.05 14.44 5.60
CA VAL A 237 -6.70 13.48 4.70
C VAL A 237 -6.59 12.10 5.34
N VAL A 238 -7.73 11.56 5.76
CA VAL A 238 -7.85 10.18 6.21
C VAL A 238 -8.52 9.38 5.11
N VAL A 239 -7.91 8.23 4.77
CA VAL A 239 -8.50 7.26 3.85
C VAL A 239 -8.72 5.97 4.61
N LYS A 240 -9.97 5.51 4.63
CA LYS A 240 -10.32 4.21 5.18
C LYS A 240 -10.48 3.21 4.05
N THR A 241 -9.73 2.12 4.09
CA THR A 241 -9.97 1.00 3.18
C THR A 241 -10.94 0.04 3.80
N TRP A 242 -11.91 -0.35 3.00
CA TRP A 242 -12.84 -1.39 3.32
C TRP A 242 -12.52 -2.67 2.55
N HIS A 243 -12.54 -3.79 3.28
CA HIS A 243 -12.41 -5.14 2.73
C HIS A 243 -13.73 -5.90 2.94
N ILE A 244 -14.31 -6.39 1.86
CA ILE A 244 -15.53 -7.23 1.87
C ILE A 244 -15.39 -8.50 2.71
N GLU A 245 -14.17 -8.93 3.03
CA GLU A 245 -13.86 -10.13 3.82
C GLU A 245 -13.84 -9.90 5.33
N THR A 246 -13.70 -8.65 5.79
CA THR A 246 -13.58 -8.35 7.23
C THR A 246 -14.88 -7.87 7.87
N GLY A 247 -15.96 -7.73 7.09
CA GLY A 247 -17.23 -7.18 7.58
C GLY A 247 -17.13 -5.73 8.05
N LEU A 248 -18.24 -5.19 8.56
CA LEU A 248 -18.33 -3.89 9.23
C LEU A 248 -18.46 -3.97 10.75
N ASP A 249 -18.38 -5.17 11.34
CA ASP A 249 -18.61 -5.41 12.78
C ASP A 249 -17.72 -4.55 13.71
N ASP A 250 -16.68 -3.90 13.17
CA ASP A 250 -15.76 -2.98 13.90
C ASP A 250 -15.94 -1.48 13.56
N PHE A 251 -16.96 -1.07 12.79
CA PHE A 251 -17.23 0.35 12.44
C PHE A 251 -18.34 0.99 13.28
N ASP A 252 -19.17 0.20 13.98
CA ASP A 252 -20.45 0.65 14.56
C ASP A 252 -20.35 1.67 15.69
N LEU A 253 -19.26 1.68 16.47
CA LEU A 253 -19.05 2.68 17.53
C LEU A 253 -18.52 4.01 16.99
N PHE A 254 -18.12 4.08 15.73
CA PHE A 254 -17.27 5.14 15.18
C PHE A 254 -18.01 6.22 14.40
N PHE A 255 -19.29 5.97 14.08
CA PHE A 255 -20.13 6.86 13.27
C PHE A 255 -20.27 8.28 13.85
N GLN A 256 -20.09 8.44 15.16
CA GLN A 256 -20.39 9.69 15.87
C GLN A 256 -19.19 10.61 16.12
N LEU A 257 -17.94 10.12 16.07
CA LEU A 257 -16.78 10.86 16.61
C LEU A 257 -15.70 11.23 15.59
N THR A 258 -15.67 10.60 14.41
CA THR A 258 -14.60 10.87 13.43
C THR A 258 -14.79 12.17 12.64
N PRO A 259 -13.75 12.71 11.98
CA PRO A 259 -13.91 13.64 10.87
C PRO A 259 -14.34 12.92 9.58
N ALA A 260 -14.84 13.67 8.60
CA ALA A 260 -15.16 13.12 7.28
C ALA A 260 -13.89 12.62 6.55
N PHE A 261 -13.98 11.45 5.92
CA PHE A 261 -12.85 10.70 5.35
C PHE A 261 -13.11 10.26 3.89
N HIS A 262 -12.06 9.84 3.19
CA HIS A 262 -12.18 9.21 1.88
C HIS A 262 -12.35 7.70 2.06
N LEU A 263 -13.31 7.10 1.38
CA LEU A 263 -13.58 5.66 1.48
C LEU A 263 -12.97 4.95 0.28
N GLN A 264 -12.14 3.92 0.52
CA GLN A 264 -11.60 3.06 -0.53
C GLN A 264 -12.25 1.69 -0.48
N LEU A 265 -12.83 1.26 -1.60
CA LEU A 265 -13.33 -0.09 -1.75
C LEU A 265 -12.25 -1.02 -2.28
N TYR A 266 -12.08 -2.16 -1.61
CA TYR A 266 -11.21 -3.22 -2.08
C TYR A 266 -12.05 -4.46 -2.37
N ALA A 267 -12.28 -4.78 -3.65
CA ALA A 267 -12.57 -6.17 -4.00
C ALA A 267 -11.26 -6.92 -3.90
N SER A 268 -11.25 -8.05 -3.20
CA SER A 268 -10.33 -9.10 -3.59
C SER A 268 -10.97 -9.81 -4.78
N PRO A 269 -10.41 -9.75 -6.01
CA PRO A 269 -10.90 -10.56 -7.13
C PRO A 269 -10.71 -12.06 -6.88
N TRP A 270 -9.92 -12.41 -5.86
CA TRP A 270 -9.50 -13.77 -5.55
C TRP A 270 -10.26 -14.36 -4.39
N ARG A 271 -11.59 -14.34 -4.48
CA ARG A 271 -12.36 -15.29 -3.71
C ARG A 271 -12.31 -16.66 -4.39
N ARG A 272 -11.39 -17.51 -3.93
CA ARG A 272 -11.54 -18.98 -3.90
C ARG A 272 -12.72 -19.39 -2.97
N PHE A 273 -13.85 -18.69 -3.02
CA PHE A 273 -15.05 -18.89 -2.19
C PHE A 273 -16.10 -19.79 -2.85
N PHE A 274 -15.71 -20.70 -3.74
CA PHE A 274 -16.62 -21.70 -4.29
C PHE A 274 -16.97 -22.82 -3.27
N GLY A 275 -17.12 -22.48 -1.98
CA GLY A 275 -17.32 -23.47 -0.91
C GLY A 275 -18.13 -23.05 0.33
N SER A 276 -18.46 -21.77 0.54
CA SER A 276 -19.38 -21.33 1.61
C SER A 276 -20.68 -20.77 1.04
N ASP A 277 -21.76 -20.88 1.81
CA ASP A 277 -23.14 -20.55 1.43
C ASP A 277 -23.24 -19.17 0.76
N TYR A 278 -23.79 -19.15 -0.45
CA TYR A 278 -23.87 -17.97 -1.31
C TYR A 278 -24.85 -16.92 -0.75
N THR A 279 -25.83 -17.38 0.03
CA THR A 279 -26.91 -16.54 0.58
C THR A 279 -26.39 -15.63 1.69
N GLN A 280 -25.63 -16.19 2.63
CA GLN A 280 -25.03 -15.45 3.75
C GLN A 280 -24.09 -14.33 3.27
N GLN A 281 -23.34 -14.58 2.21
CA GLN A 281 -22.39 -13.61 1.65
C GLN A 281 -23.10 -12.42 0.97
N ASN A 282 -24.27 -12.66 0.36
CA ASN A 282 -25.07 -11.58 -0.22
C ASN A 282 -25.71 -10.72 0.90
N GLU A 283 -26.19 -11.33 1.98
CA GLU A 283 -26.73 -10.59 3.13
C GLU A 283 -25.67 -9.75 3.86
N GLU A 284 -24.42 -10.24 3.93
CA GLU A 284 -23.29 -9.47 4.44
C GLU A 284 -22.97 -8.29 3.53
N LEU A 285 -22.92 -8.49 2.21
CA LEU A 285 -22.67 -7.40 1.27
C LEU A 285 -23.78 -6.34 1.30
N ASP A 286 -25.05 -6.75 1.33
CA ASP A 286 -26.20 -5.84 1.39
C ASP A 286 -26.10 -4.93 2.63
N ARG A 287 -25.94 -5.53 3.83
CA ARG A 287 -25.77 -4.76 5.07
C ARG A 287 -24.62 -3.76 4.98
N ILE A 288 -23.52 -4.18 4.35
CA ILE A 288 -22.36 -3.32 4.24
C ILE A 288 -22.57 -2.15 3.29
N VAL A 289 -23.22 -2.38 2.15
CA VAL A 289 -23.60 -1.30 1.24
C VAL A 289 -24.56 -0.34 1.93
N ASP A 290 -25.54 -0.85 2.69
CA ASP A 290 -26.50 -0.02 3.43
C ASP A 290 -25.78 0.90 4.42
N ASP A 291 -24.83 0.39 5.20
CA ASP A 291 -24.02 1.18 6.14
C ASP A 291 -23.14 2.22 5.42
N MET A 292 -22.64 1.91 4.22
CA MET A 292 -21.90 2.89 3.41
C MET A 292 -22.80 4.00 2.88
N MET A 293 -23.99 3.66 2.40
CA MET A 293 -25.00 4.64 1.99
C MET A 293 -25.41 5.52 3.17
N LEU A 294 -25.49 4.95 4.39
CA LEU A 294 -25.69 5.71 5.61
C LEU A 294 -24.54 6.71 5.85
N LEU A 295 -23.28 6.27 5.72
CA LEU A 295 -22.12 7.17 5.84
C LEU A 295 -22.12 8.29 4.79
N VAL A 296 -22.46 7.97 3.55
CA VAL A 296 -22.57 8.93 2.45
C VAL A 296 -23.66 9.96 2.75
N SER A 297 -24.86 9.52 3.09
CA SER A 297 -26.00 10.40 3.40
C SER A 297 -25.78 11.31 4.61
N HIS A 298 -24.95 10.88 5.57
CA HIS A 298 -24.56 11.68 6.73
C HIS A 298 -23.35 12.61 6.45
N GLY A 299 -22.89 12.72 5.20
CA GLY A 299 -21.78 13.59 4.81
C GLY A 299 -20.42 13.15 5.37
N ARG A 300 -20.27 11.87 5.71
CA ARG A 300 -19.06 11.31 6.33
C ARG A 300 -18.03 10.91 5.29
N VAL A 301 -18.49 10.56 4.09
CA VAL A 301 -17.64 10.17 2.96
C VAL A 301 -17.38 11.39 2.07
N LYS A 302 -16.12 11.85 2.02
CA LYS A 302 -15.69 12.97 1.15
C LYS A 302 -15.58 12.57 -0.32
N SER A 303 -15.16 11.33 -0.57
CA SER A 303 -15.09 10.72 -1.89
C SER A 303 -15.05 9.21 -1.77
N LEU A 304 -15.54 8.53 -2.80
CA LEU A 304 -15.41 7.08 -2.95
C LEU A 304 -14.26 6.76 -3.90
N LEU A 305 -13.33 5.91 -3.50
CA LEU A 305 -12.25 5.38 -4.33
C LEU A 305 -12.63 3.97 -4.76
N LEU A 306 -12.76 3.78 -6.07
CA LEU A 306 -13.28 2.55 -6.66
C LEU A 306 -12.25 1.94 -7.64
N PRO A 307 -11.97 0.64 -7.58
CA PRO A 307 -11.19 -0.03 -8.62
C PRO A 307 -11.85 0.06 -9.99
N SER A 308 -11.06 0.14 -11.07
CA SER A 308 -11.53 0.16 -12.46
C SER A 308 -12.33 -1.08 -12.83
N ASP A 309 -12.04 -2.20 -12.20
CA ASP A 309 -12.76 -3.46 -12.39
C ASP A 309 -14.26 -3.34 -12.03
N PHE A 310 -14.61 -2.40 -11.15
CA PHE A 310 -15.99 -2.11 -10.81
C PHE A 310 -16.65 -1.13 -11.79
N ASP A 311 -15.90 -0.51 -12.70
CA ASP A 311 -16.48 0.27 -13.80
C ASP A 311 -16.97 -0.68 -14.92
N ASP A 312 -16.54 -1.94 -14.90
CA ASP A 312 -16.99 -2.98 -15.83
C ASP A 312 -18.30 -3.65 -15.35
N THR A 313 -19.42 -3.29 -15.98
CA THR A 313 -20.73 -3.89 -15.69
C THR A 313 -20.80 -5.41 -15.90
N THR A 314 -19.81 -6.03 -16.57
CA THR A 314 -19.75 -7.49 -16.82
C THR A 314 -19.12 -8.28 -15.67
N TRP A 315 -18.38 -7.61 -14.77
CA TRP A 315 -17.81 -8.24 -13.58
C TRP A 315 -18.89 -8.76 -12.62
N PHE A 316 -20.06 -8.12 -12.61
CA PHE A 316 -21.17 -8.46 -11.74
C PHE A 316 -22.11 -9.46 -12.40
N THR A 317 -21.72 -10.73 -12.37
CA THR A 317 -22.58 -11.85 -12.80
C THR A 317 -23.72 -12.13 -11.82
N CYS A 318 -23.57 -11.71 -10.55
CA CYS A 318 -24.61 -11.77 -9.53
C CYS A 318 -25.50 -10.53 -9.58
N ARG A 319 -26.81 -10.73 -9.79
CA ARG A 319 -27.82 -9.65 -9.78
C ARG A 319 -27.84 -8.85 -8.48
N TRP A 320 -27.68 -9.52 -7.34
CA TRP A 320 -27.75 -8.88 -6.01
C TRP A 320 -26.56 -7.96 -5.75
N THR A 321 -25.34 -8.49 -5.89
CA THR A 321 -24.10 -7.71 -5.80
C THR A 321 -24.15 -6.48 -6.68
N ARG A 322 -24.65 -6.63 -7.92
CA ARG A 322 -24.83 -5.51 -8.85
C ARG A 322 -25.78 -4.44 -8.31
N ALA A 323 -26.95 -4.85 -7.82
CA ALA A 323 -27.95 -3.91 -7.30
C ALA A 323 -27.44 -3.14 -6.09
N ALA A 324 -26.70 -3.79 -5.19
CA ALA A 324 -26.07 -3.15 -4.04
C ALA A 324 -25.03 -2.10 -4.48
N PHE A 325 -24.10 -2.44 -5.37
CA PHE A 325 -23.14 -1.44 -5.88
C PHE A 325 -23.80 -0.31 -6.65
N PHE A 326 -24.87 -0.59 -7.39
CA PHE A 326 -25.64 0.45 -8.06
C PHE A 326 -26.25 1.44 -7.06
N ALA A 327 -26.91 0.93 -6.01
CA ALA A 327 -27.48 1.75 -4.94
C ALA A 327 -26.41 2.63 -4.25
N LEU A 328 -25.20 2.10 -4.07
CA LEU A 328 -24.08 2.90 -3.55
C LEU A 328 -23.67 4.04 -4.49
N LEU A 329 -23.60 3.79 -5.81
CA LEU A 329 -23.27 4.80 -6.81
C LEU A 329 -24.37 5.88 -6.91
N GLU A 330 -25.64 5.46 -6.86
CA GLU A 330 -26.80 6.36 -6.77
C GLU A 330 -26.73 7.22 -5.51
N SER A 331 -26.47 6.62 -4.35
CA SER A 331 -26.29 7.39 -3.11
C SER A 331 -25.14 8.38 -3.23
N CYS A 332 -24.00 8.00 -3.82
CA CYS A 332 -22.91 8.95 -4.06
C CYS A 332 -23.33 10.10 -4.99
N HIS A 333 -24.19 9.84 -5.97
CA HIS A 333 -24.74 10.87 -6.85
C HIS A 333 -25.69 11.81 -6.10
N ASP A 334 -26.64 11.27 -5.34
CA ASP A 334 -27.66 12.03 -4.61
C ASP A 334 -27.06 12.97 -3.55
N PHE A 335 -25.91 12.60 -2.99
CA PHE A 335 -25.21 13.36 -1.96
C PHE A 335 -23.94 14.09 -2.45
N ASP A 336 -23.79 14.27 -3.77
CA ASP A 336 -22.64 14.95 -4.39
C ASP A 336 -21.26 14.43 -3.92
N VAL A 337 -21.15 13.12 -3.72
CA VAL A 337 -19.90 12.45 -3.35
C VAL A 337 -19.17 12.02 -4.63
N PRO A 338 -17.98 12.58 -4.93
CA PRO A 338 -17.23 12.23 -6.12
C PRO A 338 -16.70 10.79 -6.04
N VAL A 339 -16.80 10.09 -7.16
CA VAL A 339 -16.26 8.73 -7.34
C VAL A 339 -14.98 8.78 -8.16
N VAL A 340 -13.87 8.38 -7.56
CA VAL A 340 -12.54 8.32 -8.17
C VAL A 340 -12.24 6.89 -8.54
N VAL A 341 -12.21 6.61 -9.84
CA VAL A 341 -11.85 5.29 -10.37
C VAL A 341 -10.33 5.18 -10.51
N TYR A 342 -9.74 4.07 -10.07
CA TYR A 342 -8.31 3.79 -10.23
C TYR A 342 -8.05 2.39 -10.77
N ASP A 343 -6.98 2.24 -11.54
CA ASP A 343 -6.53 0.95 -12.05
C ASP A 343 -5.86 0.12 -10.93
N GLU A 344 -6.34 -1.09 -10.70
CA GLU A 344 -5.73 -2.02 -9.73
C GLU A 344 -4.42 -2.63 -10.22
N SER A 345 -4.18 -2.70 -11.53
CA SER A 345 -2.94 -3.22 -12.10
C SER A 345 -1.73 -2.32 -11.80
N GLU A 346 -1.96 -1.03 -11.53
CA GLU A 346 -0.95 -0.08 -11.06
C GLU A 346 -0.57 -0.30 -9.58
N ARG A 347 -1.29 -1.17 -8.84
CA ARG A 347 -1.03 -1.38 -7.42
C ARG A 347 0.20 -2.26 -7.20
N ARG A 348 1.20 -1.64 -6.58
CA ARG A 348 2.02 -2.33 -5.57
C ARG A 348 1.18 -2.28 -4.31
N THR A 349 0.88 -3.43 -3.70
CA THR A 349 -0.09 -3.69 -2.61
C THR A 349 -0.18 -2.68 -1.46
N ASP A 350 0.76 -1.75 -1.33
CA ASP A 350 0.89 -0.84 -0.18
C ASP A 350 1.16 0.63 -0.59
N ASP A 351 0.91 1.02 -1.85
CA ASP A 351 0.90 2.42 -2.31
C ASP A 351 -0.45 2.72 -2.97
N PHE A 352 -1.01 3.91 -2.72
CA PHE A 352 -2.12 4.37 -3.55
C PHE A 352 -1.70 4.48 -5.01
N SER A 353 -2.66 4.27 -5.90
CA SER A 353 -2.46 4.52 -7.32
C SER A 353 -2.09 6.00 -7.55
N PRO A 354 -1.27 6.30 -8.57
CA PRO A 354 -1.05 7.66 -9.05
C PRO A 354 -2.36 8.43 -9.33
N ALA A 355 -3.48 7.73 -9.59
CA ALA A 355 -4.79 8.35 -9.74
C ALA A 355 -5.28 9.03 -8.45
N PHE A 356 -5.13 8.39 -7.28
CA PHE A 356 -5.52 9.00 -6.01
C PHE A 356 -4.60 10.16 -5.62
N GLU A 357 -3.30 10.07 -5.90
CA GLU A 357 -2.38 11.19 -5.61
C GLU A 357 -2.67 12.41 -6.48
N ARG A 358 -3.06 12.19 -7.74
CA ARG A 358 -3.56 13.25 -8.61
C ARG A 358 -4.86 13.84 -8.08
N PHE A 359 -5.80 13.01 -7.62
CA PHE A 359 -7.02 13.51 -6.99
C PHE A 359 -6.73 14.39 -5.77
N LEU A 360 -5.84 13.95 -4.86
CA LEU A 360 -5.47 14.77 -3.71
C LEU A 360 -4.81 16.09 -4.11
N ALA A 361 -3.93 16.07 -5.11
CA ALA A 361 -3.30 17.28 -5.64
C ALA A 361 -4.30 18.27 -6.27
N SER A 362 -5.40 17.76 -6.83
CA SER A 362 -6.47 18.51 -7.48
C SER A 362 -7.71 18.71 -6.60
N SER A 363 -7.68 18.28 -5.33
CA SER A 363 -8.87 18.26 -4.47
C SER A 363 -9.44 19.65 -4.12
N GLY A 364 -8.67 20.71 -4.32
CA GLY A 364 -9.11 22.11 -4.20
C GLY A 364 -9.59 22.74 -5.50
N ASP A 365 -9.57 22.00 -6.62
CA ASP A 365 -10.03 22.46 -7.93
C ASP A 365 -11.52 22.11 -8.11
N ALA A 366 -12.35 23.16 -8.21
CA ALA A 366 -13.80 23.01 -8.35
C ALA A 366 -14.17 22.35 -9.69
N ASP A 367 -13.49 22.71 -10.77
CA ASP A 367 -13.77 22.19 -12.11
C ASP A 367 -13.42 20.70 -12.18
N PHE A 368 -12.31 20.31 -11.53
CA PHE A 368 -11.92 18.90 -11.43
C PHE A 368 -12.94 18.09 -10.63
N ARG A 369 -13.46 18.64 -9.53
CA ARG A 369 -14.50 17.99 -8.71
C ARG A 369 -15.81 17.86 -9.49
N GLU A 370 -16.26 18.92 -10.15
CA GLU A 370 -17.47 18.91 -10.98
C GLU A 370 -17.37 17.87 -12.09
N GLY A 371 -16.21 17.80 -12.77
CA GLY A 371 -15.96 16.76 -13.77
C GLY A 371 -15.95 15.33 -13.22
N LEU A 372 -15.71 15.11 -11.92
CA LEU A 372 -15.87 13.79 -11.29
C LEU A 372 -17.34 13.49 -10.96
N LEU A 373 -18.12 14.49 -10.57
CA LEU A 373 -19.56 14.35 -10.33
C LEU A 373 -20.30 14.04 -11.62
N ASP A 374 -20.00 14.75 -12.71
CA ASP A 374 -20.57 14.49 -14.04
C ASP A 374 -20.27 13.07 -14.52
N LYS A 375 -19.03 12.60 -14.31
CA LYS A 375 -18.66 11.21 -14.60
C LYS A 375 -19.43 10.22 -13.74
N ASN A 376 -19.73 10.54 -12.48
CA ASN A 376 -20.55 9.67 -11.64
C ASN A 376 -22.00 9.63 -12.13
N ALA A 377 -22.58 10.78 -12.50
CA ALA A 377 -23.92 10.85 -13.08
C ALA A 377 -24.03 10.00 -14.36
N GLU A 378 -23.02 10.06 -15.22
CA GLU A 378 -22.94 9.22 -16.43
C GLU A 378 -22.83 7.73 -16.09
N ARG A 379 -22.05 7.36 -15.06
CA ARG A 379 -21.98 5.96 -14.59
C ARG A 379 -23.34 5.47 -14.09
N VAL A 380 -24.03 6.25 -13.27
CA VAL A 380 -25.37 5.92 -12.77
C VAL A 380 -26.33 5.72 -13.96
N ARG A 381 -26.27 6.59 -14.97
CA ARG A 381 -27.07 6.43 -16.20
C ARG A 381 -26.79 5.10 -16.92
N ILE A 382 -25.51 4.80 -17.20
CA ILE A 382 -25.10 3.56 -17.89
C ILE A 382 -25.53 2.31 -17.10
N TRP A 383 -25.34 2.34 -15.78
CA TRP A 383 -25.72 1.25 -14.91
C TRP A 383 -27.23 1.05 -14.84
N SER A 384 -28.01 2.13 -14.82
CA SER A 384 -29.48 2.11 -14.86
C SER A 384 -29.99 1.51 -16.17
N GLU A 385 -29.46 1.94 -17.32
CA GLU A 385 -29.84 1.45 -18.65
C GLU A 385 -29.59 -0.06 -18.78
N TYR A 386 -28.41 -0.53 -18.35
CA TYR A 386 -28.10 -1.96 -18.38
C TYR A 386 -29.00 -2.76 -17.43
N THR A 387 -29.28 -2.22 -16.24
CA THR A 387 -30.14 -2.86 -15.23
C THR A 387 -31.56 -3.05 -15.79
N ALA A 388 -32.08 -2.06 -16.52
CA ALA A 388 -33.34 -2.14 -17.25
C ALA A 388 -33.28 -3.15 -18.41
N GLU A 389 -32.22 -3.14 -19.24
CA GLU A 389 -32.06 -4.07 -20.37
C GLU A 389 -32.06 -5.54 -19.91
N LYS A 390 -31.40 -5.84 -18.79
CA LYS A 390 -31.30 -7.19 -18.26
C LYS A 390 -32.47 -7.61 -17.37
N GLY A 391 -33.50 -6.78 -17.23
CA GLY A 391 -34.69 -7.08 -16.40
C GLY A 391 -34.35 -7.29 -14.92
N LEU A 392 -33.27 -6.66 -14.45
CA LEU A 392 -32.81 -6.78 -13.08
C LEU A 392 -33.58 -5.73 -12.26
N GLN A 393 -34.68 -6.11 -11.60
CA GLN A 393 -35.28 -5.21 -10.62
C GLN A 393 -34.27 -4.93 -9.51
N ILE A 394 -34.06 -3.64 -9.23
CA ILE A 394 -33.59 -3.10 -7.96
C ILE A 394 -34.53 -3.68 -6.87
N PRO A 395 -34.03 -4.10 -5.69
CA PRO A 395 -34.92 -4.48 -4.60
C PRO A 395 -35.92 -3.33 -4.41
N PRO A 396 -37.23 -3.55 -4.59
CA PRO A 396 -38.19 -2.47 -4.41
C PRO A 396 -38.12 -2.04 -2.95
N ASP A 397 -38.14 -0.72 -2.74
CA ASP A 397 -38.28 -0.01 -1.46
C ASP A 397 -38.43 -0.96 -0.26
N ARG A 398 -37.34 -1.21 0.46
CA ARG A 398 -37.38 -1.94 1.72
C ARG A 398 -37.83 -0.97 2.83
N PRO A 399 -38.74 -1.42 3.73
CA PRO A 399 -39.45 -0.59 4.71
C PRO A 399 -38.56 0.08 5.75
#